data_AF-A0AAV1C6V1-F1
#
_entry.id   AF-A0AAV1C6V1-F1
#
_cell.length_a   1.000
_cell.length_b   1.000
_cell.length_c   1.000
_cell.angle_alpha   90.00
_cell.angle_beta   90.00
_cell.angle_gamma   90.00
#
_symmetry.space_group_name_H-M   'P 1'
#
loop_
_entity.id
_entity.type
_entity.pdbx_description
1 polymer ?
#
loop_
_entity_poly.entity_id
_entity_poly.type
_entity_poly.pdbx_seq_one_letter_code
_entity_poly.pdbx_strand_id
1 'polypeptide(L)'
;MEMEKGVQRWVVDISNWNPSPDYFSFVMSFLPHHEHSSITRFVKMVDRKRALISRLLQYALVHKVLGIPFHEIIIKRTVEGKPYLEYDDQTCGFPNFNFNTSHDGDYVGIASEPVCLVGIDIATHSSPMKDSVEDFIQNFAIYFSNLEWSDIVKSDSSTKKLNVFYRYWCLKESFAKALGTGVGNRMDNVEFHHSSWEDLYVVVDGKELKDWRFWLLEVEKDHLISIARGNPAAATTSYRKTLKQTDFGEKEYSLALNHPNVPLMFRHVEDLLPFPTVSPGINMDVSTELKTTEDEKLVERQLPK
;
A
#
# COMPACT_ATOMS: atom_id res chain seq x y z
N MET A 1 15.43 3.16 14.80
CA MET A 1 14.74 3.62 16.03
C MET A 1 13.69 4.71 15.80
N GLU A 2 13.88 5.69 14.90
CA GLU A 2 12.78 6.58 14.43
C GLU A 2 12.44 6.32 12.96
N MET A 3 13.44 6.17 12.08
CA MET A 3 13.26 5.80 10.67
C MET A 3 12.52 4.47 10.47
N GLU A 4 12.73 3.49 11.37
CA GLU A 4 12.00 2.21 11.36
C GLU A 4 10.48 2.37 11.45
N LYS A 5 9.98 3.42 12.13
CA LYS A 5 8.54 3.68 12.22
C LYS A 5 7.94 4.07 10.87
N GLY A 6 8.74 4.69 10.00
CA GLY A 6 8.34 5.08 8.64
C GLY A 6 8.28 3.92 7.65
N VAL A 7 8.89 2.77 7.96
CA VAL A 7 8.88 1.59 7.09
C VAL A 7 7.69 0.70 7.47
N GLN A 8 6.60 0.78 6.71
CA GLN A 8 5.42 -0.05 6.92
C GLN A 8 5.10 -0.91 5.70
N ARG A 9 4.54 -2.11 5.94
CA ARG A 9 4.00 -3.01 4.92
C ARG A 9 2.67 -3.57 5.42
N TRP A 10 1.55 -3.02 4.98
CA TRP A 10 0.23 -3.49 5.42
C TRP A 10 -0.54 -4.09 4.27
N VAL A 11 -1.29 -5.15 4.57
CA VAL A 11 -2.12 -5.87 3.61
C VAL A 11 -3.48 -6.15 4.27
N VAL A 12 -4.55 -6.02 3.50
CA VAL A 12 -5.92 -6.31 3.94
C VAL A 12 -6.48 -7.37 3.01
N ASP A 13 -6.92 -8.48 3.60
CA ASP A 13 -7.72 -9.49 2.93
C ASP A 13 -9.19 -9.06 2.93
N ILE A 14 -9.74 -8.80 1.75
CA ILE A 14 -11.13 -8.37 1.57
C ILE A 14 -12.05 -9.50 1.10
N SER A 15 -11.58 -10.75 0.98
CA SER A 15 -12.40 -11.85 0.43
C SER A 15 -13.70 -12.07 1.21
N ASN A 16 -13.60 -11.92 2.54
CA ASN A 16 -14.72 -12.15 3.47
C ASN A 16 -15.39 -10.83 3.90
N TRP A 17 -14.89 -9.69 3.45
CA TRP A 17 -15.46 -8.40 3.78
C TRP A 17 -16.66 -8.10 2.89
N ASN A 18 -17.85 -8.45 3.38
CA ASN A 18 -19.13 -8.31 2.68
C ASN A 18 -20.04 -7.30 3.41
N PRO A 19 -19.70 -6.00 3.37
CA PRO A 19 -20.45 -4.97 4.09
C PRO A 19 -21.86 -4.79 3.52
N SER A 20 -22.83 -4.52 4.38
CA SER A 20 -24.12 -3.97 3.95
C SER A 20 -23.92 -2.59 3.29
N PRO A 21 -24.86 -2.09 2.46
CA PRO A 21 -24.76 -0.75 1.89
C PRO A 21 -24.57 0.34 2.95
N ASP A 22 -25.24 0.22 4.10
CA ASP A 22 -25.13 1.16 5.21
C ASP A 22 -23.76 1.09 5.87
N TYR A 23 -23.24 -0.12 6.13
CA TYR A 23 -21.90 -0.26 6.71
C TYR A 23 -20.81 0.21 5.75
N PHE A 24 -20.93 -0.06 4.45
CA PHE A 24 -20.01 0.47 3.44
C PHE A 24 -20.01 2.00 3.44
N SER A 25 -21.20 2.62 3.50
CA SER A 25 -21.35 4.08 3.53
C SER A 25 -20.79 4.68 4.83
N PHE A 26 -21.01 4.02 5.96
CA PHE A 26 -20.43 4.37 7.25
C PHE A 26 -18.90 4.35 7.21
N VAL A 27 -18.30 3.27 6.71
CA VAL A 27 -16.84 3.15 6.56
C VAL A 27 -16.30 4.22 5.59
N MET A 28 -16.99 4.48 4.48
CA MET A 28 -16.63 5.54 3.53
C MET A 28 -16.71 6.95 4.14
N SER A 29 -17.59 7.18 5.12
CA SER A 29 -17.78 8.49 5.76
C SER A 29 -16.56 8.99 6.55
N PHE A 30 -15.63 8.10 6.93
CA PHE A 30 -14.37 8.49 7.55
C PHE A 30 -13.39 9.15 6.57
N LEU A 31 -13.60 8.99 5.26
CA LEU A 31 -12.80 9.66 4.24
C LEU A 31 -13.42 11.02 3.89
N PRO A 32 -12.59 12.03 3.57
CA PRO A 32 -13.07 13.30 3.05
C PRO A 32 -13.98 13.13 1.82
N HIS A 33 -15.02 13.96 1.71
CA HIS A 33 -16.03 13.86 0.63
C HIS A 33 -15.43 13.89 -0.79
N HIS A 34 -14.31 14.58 -0.99
CA HIS A 34 -13.67 14.65 -2.31
C HIS A 34 -13.12 13.28 -2.78
N GLU A 35 -12.83 12.34 -1.86
CA GLU A 35 -12.39 10.98 -2.19
C GLU A 35 -13.55 10.08 -2.65
N HIS A 36 -14.80 10.37 -2.25
CA HIS A 36 -15.96 9.48 -2.43
C HIS A 36 -16.25 9.18 -3.90
N SER A 37 -16.04 10.17 -4.78
CA SER A 37 -16.23 9.99 -6.23
C SER A 37 -15.27 8.96 -6.83
N SER A 38 -14.04 8.89 -6.33
CA SER A 38 -13.02 7.95 -6.80
C SER A 38 -13.35 6.49 -6.47
N ILE A 39 -14.17 6.29 -5.44
CA ILE A 39 -14.67 4.99 -4.97
C ILE A 39 -15.97 4.63 -5.68
N THR A 40 -16.95 5.53 -5.67
CA THR A 40 -18.32 5.25 -6.13
C THR A 40 -18.45 5.14 -7.66
N ARG A 41 -17.50 5.71 -8.42
CA ARG A 41 -17.47 5.61 -9.89
C ARG A 41 -17.37 4.19 -10.43
N PHE A 42 -16.82 3.26 -9.65
CA PHE A 42 -16.70 1.87 -10.09
C PHE A 42 -18.08 1.21 -10.14
N VAL A 43 -18.33 0.42 -11.19
CA VAL A 43 -19.62 -0.27 -11.37
C VAL A 43 -19.72 -1.49 -10.46
N LYS A 44 -18.65 -2.29 -10.38
CA LYS A 44 -18.63 -3.54 -9.61
C LYS A 44 -18.33 -3.25 -8.14
N MET A 45 -19.07 -3.91 -7.26
CA MET A 45 -18.88 -3.75 -5.81
C MET A 45 -17.48 -4.18 -5.36
N VAL A 46 -16.89 -5.22 -5.95
CA VAL A 46 -15.53 -5.65 -5.62
C VAL A 46 -14.49 -4.55 -5.87
N ASP A 47 -14.63 -3.79 -6.96
CA ASP A 47 -13.74 -2.68 -7.27
C ASP A 47 -13.99 -1.48 -6.35
N ARG A 48 -15.24 -1.24 -5.95
CA ARG A 48 -15.58 -0.25 -4.91
C ARG A 48 -14.93 -0.59 -3.58
N LYS A 49 -14.96 -1.87 -3.16
CA LYS A 49 -14.29 -2.34 -1.94
C LYS A 49 -12.79 -2.09 -2.01
N ARG A 50 -12.13 -2.53 -3.09
CA ARG A 50 -10.68 -2.30 -3.30
C ARG A 50 -10.33 -0.81 -3.26
N ALA A 51 -11.11 0.02 -3.94
CA ALA A 51 -10.92 1.46 -3.94
C ALA A 51 -11.04 2.06 -2.54
N LEU A 52 -12.11 1.73 -1.80
CA LEU A 52 -12.34 2.22 -0.44
C LEU A 52 -11.21 1.81 0.51
N ILE A 53 -10.83 0.53 0.53
CA ILE A 53 -9.75 0.04 1.39
C ILE A 53 -8.40 0.65 0.98
N SER A 54 -8.15 0.84 -0.31
CA SER A 54 -6.92 1.51 -0.79
C SER A 54 -6.82 2.94 -0.29
N ARG A 55 -7.93 3.69 -0.26
CA ARG A 55 -7.97 5.05 0.31
C ARG A 55 -7.76 5.01 1.82
N LEU A 56 -8.50 4.16 2.54
CA LEU A 56 -8.37 4.03 4.00
C LEU A 56 -6.96 3.66 4.44
N LEU A 57 -6.30 2.73 3.73
CA LEU A 57 -4.90 2.38 4.01
C LEU A 57 -3.98 3.60 3.95
N GLN A 58 -4.20 4.52 3.00
CA GLN A 58 -3.36 5.72 2.87
C GLN A 58 -3.57 6.67 4.05
N TYR A 59 -4.83 6.93 4.42
CA TYR A 59 -5.15 7.81 5.56
C TYR A 59 -4.71 7.19 6.88
N ALA A 60 -5.01 5.91 7.11
CA ALA A 60 -4.62 5.18 8.32
C ALA A 60 -3.10 5.12 8.48
N LEU A 61 -2.37 4.91 7.39
CA LEU A 61 -0.91 4.88 7.40
C LEU A 61 -0.34 6.24 7.80
N VAL A 62 -0.77 7.31 7.13
CA VAL A 62 -0.32 8.67 7.43
C VAL A 62 -0.64 9.03 8.87
N HIS A 63 -1.87 8.77 9.31
CA HIS A 63 -2.28 9.03 10.69
C HIS A 63 -1.41 8.28 11.70
N LYS A 64 -1.17 6.99 11.49
CA LYS A 64 -0.42 6.15 12.43
C LYS A 64 1.06 6.48 12.47
N VAL A 65 1.66 6.80 11.33
CA VAL A 65 3.11 7.02 11.23
C VAL A 65 3.48 8.46 11.59
N LEU A 66 2.67 9.43 11.16
CA LEU A 66 2.97 10.87 11.33
C LEU A 66 2.14 11.55 12.41
N GLY A 67 1.12 10.88 12.96
CA GLY A 67 0.21 11.48 13.95
C GLY A 67 -0.78 12.50 13.38
N ILE A 68 -0.85 12.68 12.06
CA ILE A 68 -1.72 13.67 11.42
C ILE A 68 -3.18 13.21 11.52
N PRO A 69 -4.11 14.01 12.06
CA PRO A 69 -5.53 13.66 12.11
C PRO A 69 -6.13 13.46 10.72
N PHE A 70 -7.06 12.50 10.56
CA PHE A 70 -7.65 12.15 9.25
C PHE A 70 -8.18 13.34 8.45
N HIS A 71 -8.79 14.32 9.11
CA HIS A 71 -9.37 15.50 8.48
C HIS A 71 -8.35 16.55 8.03
N GLU A 72 -7.10 16.45 8.48
CA GLU A 72 -5.97 17.30 8.09
C GLU A 72 -5.10 16.65 7.01
N ILE A 73 -5.31 15.36 6.72
CA ILE A 73 -4.55 14.63 5.71
C ILE A 73 -4.93 15.14 4.31
N ILE A 74 -3.94 15.65 3.58
CA ILE A 74 -4.09 16.08 2.19
C ILE A 74 -3.26 15.17 1.29
N ILE A 75 -3.93 14.27 0.55
CA ILE A 75 -3.28 13.42 -0.43
C ILE A 75 -3.53 13.98 -1.83
N LYS A 76 -2.44 14.32 -2.52
CA LYS A 76 -2.46 14.77 -3.91
C LYS A 76 -1.95 13.67 -4.83
N ARG A 77 -1.99 13.92 -6.14
CA ARG A 77 -1.46 12.99 -7.15
C ARG A 77 -0.48 13.70 -8.08
N THR A 78 0.55 12.98 -8.50
CA THR A 78 1.45 13.44 -9.58
C THR A 78 0.71 13.46 -10.92
N VAL A 79 1.36 13.97 -11.96
CA VAL A 79 0.81 14.00 -13.33
C VAL A 79 0.47 12.59 -13.83
N GLU A 80 1.29 11.60 -13.46
CA GLU A 80 1.14 10.18 -13.76
C GLU A 80 0.13 9.47 -12.84
N GLY A 81 -0.41 10.19 -11.85
CA GLY A 81 -1.44 9.69 -10.95
C GLY A 81 -0.92 9.05 -9.66
N LYS A 82 0.39 9.04 -9.39
CA LYS A 82 0.93 8.49 -8.13
C LYS A 82 0.47 9.33 -6.95
N PRO A 83 -0.19 8.76 -5.92
CA PRO A 83 -0.59 9.51 -4.74
C PRO A 83 0.64 9.90 -3.89
N TYR A 84 0.62 11.10 -3.31
CA TYR A 84 1.63 11.58 -2.38
C TYR A 84 0.98 12.44 -1.28
N LEU A 85 1.59 12.46 -0.10
CA LEU A 85 1.17 13.32 0.99
C LEU A 85 1.67 14.75 0.76
N GLU A 86 0.79 15.73 0.83
CA GLU A 86 1.18 17.12 0.96
C GLU A 86 1.29 17.46 2.46
N TYR A 87 2.51 17.78 2.91
CA TYR A 87 2.78 18.15 4.30
C TYR A 87 3.88 19.21 4.41
N ASP A 88 3.88 19.91 5.54
CA ASP A 88 4.83 20.98 5.87
C ASP A 88 6.05 20.49 6.67
N ASP A 89 7.20 21.09 6.38
CA ASP A 89 8.56 20.67 6.72
C ASP A 89 8.84 20.59 8.22
N GLN A 90 8.07 21.32 9.03
CA GLN A 90 8.35 21.47 10.46
C GLN A 90 7.74 20.36 11.33
N THR A 91 6.90 19.48 10.76
CA THR A 91 6.02 18.61 11.55
C THR A 91 6.44 17.15 11.61
N CYS A 92 7.37 16.68 10.79
CA CYS A 92 7.70 15.25 10.72
C CYS A 92 9.19 14.98 10.48
N GLY A 93 9.77 14.08 11.28
CA GLY A 93 11.17 13.66 11.19
C GLY A 93 11.50 12.78 9.98
N PHE A 94 10.69 12.81 8.92
CA PHE A 94 10.85 11.98 7.71
C PHE A 94 10.84 12.86 6.45
N PRO A 95 12.00 13.33 5.96
CA PRO A 95 12.04 14.30 4.85
C PRO A 95 11.44 13.78 3.55
N ASN A 96 11.37 12.45 3.39
CA ASN A 96 10.87 11.79 2.19
C ASN A 96 9.80 10.76 2.50
N PHE A 97 9.01 10.95 3.55
CA PHE A 97 7.91 10.02 3.80
C PHE A 97 7.03 9.87 2.56
N ASN A 98 7.03 8.66 2.01
CA ASN A 98 6.27 8.33 0.82
C ASN A 98 5.66 6.94 0.95
N PHE A 99 4.61 6.70 0.18
CA PHE A 99 3.91 5.44 0.17
C PHE A 99 3.47 5.05 -1.24
N ASN A 100 3.13 3.79 -1.39
CA ASN A 100 2.51 3.26 -2.60
C ASN A 100 1.48 2.20 -2.23
N THR A 101 0.42 2.10 -3.02
CA THR A 101 -0.66 1.12 -2.82
C THR A 101 -0.84 0.27 -4.06
N SER A 102 -1.17 -1.00 -3.87
CA SER A 102 -1.64 -1.89 -4.95
C SER A 102 -2.79 -2.74 -4.47
N HIS A 103 -3.54 -3.29 -5.40
CA HIS A 103 -4.62 -4.23 -5.12
C HIS A 103 -4.82 -5.17 -6.31
N ASP A 104 -5.03 -6.44 -6.03
CA ASP A 104 -5.50 -7.42 -7.00
C ASP A 104 -6.19 -8.56 -6.28
N GLY A 105 -7.14 -9.21 -6.95
CA GLY A 105 -7.93 -10.29 -6.35
C GLY A 105 -8.55 -9.87 -5.02
N ASP A 106 -8.21 -10.60 -3.97
CA ASP A 106 -8.76 -10.40 -2.63
C ASP A 106 -7.91 -9.48 -1.74
N TYR A 107 -6.78 -8.98 -2.24
CA TYR A 107 -5.85 -8.23 -1.41
C TYR A 107 -5.73 -6.77 -1.84
N VAL A 108 -5.62 -5.91 -0.82
CA VAL A 108 -5.27 -4.49 -0.95
C VAL A 108 -4.10 -4.22 -0.04
N GLY A 109 -3.02 -3.64 -0.55
CA GLY A 109 -1.80 -3.40 0.20
C GLY A 109 -1.27 -1.98 0.09
N ILE A 110 -0.46 -1.61 1.08
CA ILE A 110 0.28 -0.36 1.13
C ILE A 110 1.68 -0.59 1.69
N ALA A 111 2.66 0.10 1.13
CA ALA A 111 4.02 0.16 1.64
C ALA A 111 4.46 1.62 1.81
N SER A 112 5.30 1.91 2.80
CA SER A 112 5.94 3.21 3.00
C SER A 112 7.44 3.14 3.27
N GLU A 113 8.11 4.24 2.98
CA GLU A 113 9.51 4.48 3.29
C GLU A 113 9.69 5.93 3.75
N PRO A 114 10.55 6.19 4.75
CA PRO A 114 10.84 7.55 5.24
C PRO A 114 11.89 8.29 4.40
N VAL A 115 12.75 7.55 3.68
CA VAL A 115 13.93 8.06 2.96
C VAL A 115 13.92 7.61 1.51
N CYS A 116 13.95 6.29 1.28
CA CYS A 116 13.96 5.69 -0.05
C CYS A 116 12.61 5.83 -0.76
N LEU A 117 12.58 5.67 -2.07
CA LEU A 117 11.33 5.43 -2.80
C LEU A 117 10.76 4.06 -2.44
N VAL A 118 9.44 3.95 -2.46
CA VAL A 118 8.75 2.67 -2.38
C VAL A 118 7.73 2.47 -3.50
N GLY A 119 7.67 1.23 -3.99
CA GLY A 119 6.60 0.71 -4.81
C GLY A 119 6.18 -0.65 -4.29
N ILE A 120 4.88 -0.92 -4.33
CA ILE A 120 4.30 -2.23 -4.04
C ILE A 120 3.46 -2.63 -5.25
N ASP A 121 3.55 -3.90 -5.63
CA ASP A 121 2.58 -4.52 -6.51
C ASP A 121 2.00 -5.77 -5.90
N ILE A 122 0.74 -6.05 -6.26
CA ILE A 122 0.01 -7.26 -5.87
C ILE A 122 -0.57 -7.82 -7.15
N ALA A 123 -0.30 -9.09 -7.41
CA ALA A 123 -0.83 -9.81 -8.57
C ALA A 123 -1.39 -11.15 -8.12
N THR A 124 -2.58 -11.51 -8.59
CA THR A 124 -3.17 -12.83 -8.36
C THR A 124 -2.82 -13.75 -9.54
N HIS A 125 -2.39 -14.97 -9.26
CA HIS A 125 -2.27 -16.03 -10.27
C HIS A 125 -3.65 -16.45 -10.76
N SER A 126 -4.23 -15.65 -11.64
CA SER A 126 -5.49 -15.97 -12.28
C SER A 126 -5.22 -16.57 -13.66
N SER A 127 -5.79 -17.76 -13.89
CA SER A 127 -5.84 -18.34 -15.23
C SER A 127 -6.74 -17.49 -16.12
N PRO A 128 -6.32 -17.20 -17.37
CA PRO A 128 -7.16 -16.47 -18.31
C PRO A 128 -8.48 -17.21 -18.54
N MET A 129 -9.60 -16.48 -18.52
CA MET A 129 -10.93 -17.09 -18.67
C MET A 129 -11.30 -17.41 -20.11
N LYS A 130 -10.68 -16.71 -21.08
CA LYS A 130 -11.09 -16.74 -22.50
C LYS A 130 -10.01 -17.26 -23.44
N ASP A 131 -8.75 -16.99 -23.11
CA ASP A 131 -7.60 -17.30 -23.94
C ASP A 131 -6.83 -18.49 -23.37
N SER A 132 -6.01 -19.14 -24.20
CA SER A 132 -4.99 -20.04 -23.66
C SER A 132 -3.99 -19.26 -22.81
N VAL A 133 -3.31 -19.93 -21.88
CA VAL A 133 -2.27 -19.29 -21.07
C VAL A 133 -1.16 -18.72 -21.94
N GLU A 134 -0.77 -19.45 -22.97
CA GLU A 134 0.25 -19.04 -23.93
C GLU A 134 -0.17 -17.77 -24.69
N ASP A 135 -1.39 -17.72 -25.23
CA ASP A 135 -1.89 -16.54 -25.95
C ASP A 135 -2.00 -15.33 -25.01
N PHE A 136 -2.47 -15.55 -23.78
CA PHE A 136 -2.55 -14.50 -22.76
C PHE A 136 -1.17 -13.91 -22.48
N ILE A 137 -0.17 -14.74 -22.14
CA ILE A 137 1.19 -14.28 -21.83
C ILE A 137 1.83 -13.60 -23.06
N GLN A 138 1.57 -14.09 -24.27
CA GLN A 138 2.08 -13.52 -25.52
C GLN A 138 1.67 -12.06 -25.74
N ASN A 139 0.49 -11.65 -25.25
CA ASN A 139 0.04 -10.26 -25.33
C ASN A 139 0.92 -9.28 -24.54
N PHE A 140 1.69 -9.80 -23.57
CA PHE A 140 2.56 -9.00 -22.71
C PHE A 140 4.04 -9.13 -23.07
N ALA A 141 4.40 -9.89 -24.11
CA ALA A 141 5.80 -10.14 -24.48
C ALA A 141 6.63 -8.85 -24.63
N ILE A 142 6.01 -7.75 -25.09
CA ILE A 142 6.67 -6.45 -25.29
C ILE A 142 7.15 -5.76 -23.99
N TYR A 143 6.74 -6.25 -22.82
CA TYR A 143 7.12 -5.68 -21.52
C TYR A 143 8.31 -6.42 -20.88
N PHE A 144 8.71 -7.56 -21.45
CA PHE A 144 9.79 -8.40 -20.93
C PHE A 144 11.02 -8.30 -21.82
N SER A 145 12.19 -8.42 -21.20
CA SER A 145 13.43 -8.58 -21.94
C SER A 145 13.50 -9.97 -22.59
N ASN A 146 14.45 -10.18 -23.50
CA ASN A 146 14.67 -11.51 -24.08
C ASN A 146 15.05 -12.56 -23.03
N LEU A 147 15.78 -12.17 -21.99
CA LEU A 147 16.19 -13.05 -20.91
C LEU A 147 14.98 -13.50 -20.09
N GLU A 148 14.18 -12.55 -19.62
CA GLU A 148 12.97 -12.82 -18.82
C GLU A 148 11.95 -13.60 -19.65
N TRP A 149 11.75 -13.21 -20.90
CA TRP A 149 10.83 -13.90 -21.81
C TRP A 149 11.27 -15.35 -22.04
N SER A 150 12.56 -15.58 -22.27
CA SER A 150 13.10 -16.93 -22.40
C SER A 150 12.86 -17.76 -21.15
N ASP A 151 12.95 -17.17 -19.95
CA ASP A 151 12.71 -17.86 -18.69
C ASP A 151 11.21 -18.19 -18.50
N ILE A 152 10.33 -17.25 -18.84
CA ILE A 152 8.86 -17.43 -18.82
C ILE A 152 8.45 -18.62 -19.69
N VAL A 153 8.94 -18.69 -20.93
CA VAL A 153 8.50 -19.72 -21.90
C VAL A 153 9.25 -21.05 -21.78
N LYS A 154 10.33 -21.12 -20.98
CA LYS A 154 11.17 -22.33 -20.83
C LYS A 154 10.43 -23.54 -20.26
N SER A 155 9.39 -23.32 -19.46
CA SER A 155 8.69 -24.40 -18.76
C SER A 155 7.69 -25.14 -19.66
N ASP A 156 7.62 -26.48 -19.53
CA ASP A 156 6.68 -27.30 -20.33
C ASP A 156 5.21 -27.16 -19.90
N SER A 157 4.94 -26.68 -18.69
CA SER A 157 3.59 -26.54 -18.14
C SER A 157 3.12 -25.09 -18.19
N SER A 158 1.93 -24.86 -18.74
CA SER A 158 1.27 -23.55 -18.79
C SER A 158 1.17 -22.89 -17.41
N THR A 159 0.84 -23.65 -16.36
CA THR A 159 0.80 -23.12 -14.97
C THR A 159 2.15 -22.58 -14.52
N LYS A 160 3.25 -23.28 -14.85
CA LYS A 160 4.60 -22.81 -14.49
C LYS A 160 4.98 -21.55 -15.27
N LYS A 161 4.67 -21.50 -16.57
CA LYS A 161 4.89 -20.29 -17.39
C LYS A 161 4.14 -19.10 -16.80
N LEU A 162 2.87 -19.30 -16.42
CA LEU A 162 2.02 -18.27 -15.85
C LEU A 162 2.56 -17.76 -14.50
N ASN A 163 3.04 -18.66 -13.65
CA ASN A 163 3.65 -18.28 -12.37
C ASN A 163 4.90 -17.42 -12.60
N VAL A 164 5.82 -17.83 -13.48
CA VAL A 164 7.04 -17.05 -13.78
C VAL A 164 6.68 -15.70 -14.41
N PHE A 165 5.70 -15.66 -15.31
CA PHE A 165 5.16 -14.42 -15.87
C PHE A 165 4.69 -13.45 -14.77
N TYR A 166 3.84 -13.90 -13.85
CA TYR A 166 3.31 -13.03 -12.79
C TYR A 166 4.41 -12.55 -11.82
N ARG A 167 5.45 -13.35 -11.58
CA ARG A 167 6.61 -12.92 -10.76
C ARG A 167 7.34 -11.75 -11.40
N TYR A 168 7.73 -11.87 -12.68
CA TYR A 168 8.39 -10.76 -13.39
C TYR A 168 7.47 -9.55 -13.56
N TRP A 169 6.19 -9.78 -13.86
CA TRP A 169 5.20 -8.70 -13.97
C TRP A 169 5.11 -7.90 -12.67
N CYS A 170 4.93 -8.59 -11.53
CA CYS A 170 4.81 -7.97 -10.22
C CYS A 170 6.08 -7.19 -9.83
N LEU A 171 7.26 -7.73 -10.15
CA LEU A 171 8.55 -7.04 -9.95
C LEU A 171 8.65 -5.74 -10.77
N LYS A 172 8.34 -5.78 -12.06
CA LYS A 172 8.35 -4.60 -12.95
C LYS A 172 7.34 -3.55 -12.52
N GLU A 173 6.13 -3.96 -12.18
CA GLU A 173 5.08 -3.07 -11.69
C GLU A 173 5.49 -2.37 -10.39
N SER A 174 6.06 -3.10 -9.43
CA SER A 174 6.52 -2.49 -8.17
C SER A 174 7.65 -1.47 -8.43
N PHE A 175 8.57 -1.76 -9.35
CA PHE A 175 9.65 -0.84 -9.76
C PHE A 175 9.09 0.43 -10.41
N ALA A 176 8.21 0.29 -11.40
CA ALA A 176 7.59 1.43 -12.08
C ALA A 176 6.74 2.29 -11.14
N LYS A 177 6.00 1.64 -10.23
CA LYS A 177 5.25 2.31 -9.17
C LYS A 177 6.16 3.05 -8.20
N ALA A 178 7.34 2.53 -7.88
CA ALA A 178 8.32 3.22 -7.06
C ALA A 178 8.81 4.50 -7.75
N LEU A 179 9.22 4.40 -9.01
CA LEU A 179 9.69 5.52 -9.83
C LEU A 179 8.62 6.59 -10.08
N GLY A 180 7.34 6.19 -10.13
CA GLY A 180 6.22 7.09 -10.44
C GLY A 180 6.02 7.30 -11.94
N THR A 181 6.47 6.37 -12.79
CA THR A 181 6.34 6.44 -14.25
C THR A 181 4.97 6.02 -14.76
N GLY A 182 4.23 5.24 -13.97
CA GLY A 182 3.03 4.54 -14.43
C GLY A 182 3.35 3.33 -15.31
N VAL A 183 2.30 2.56 -15.62
CA VAL A 183 2.36 1.26 -16.36
C VAL A 183 2.49 1.45 -17.88
N GLY A 184 2.31 2.68 -18.38
CA GLY A 184 2.23 2.98 -19.81
C GLY A 184 3.57 3.03 -20.55
N ASN A 185 4.71 2.92 -19.85
CA ASN A 185 6.02 2.97 -20.48
C ASN A 185 6.52 1.55 -20.77
N ARG A 186 7.15 1.36 -21.93
CA ARG A 186 7.82 0.11 -22.26
C ARG A 186 8.90 -0.18 -21.20
N MET A 187 8.93 -1.42 -20.72
CA MET A 187 9.88 -1.89 -19.69
C MET A 187 10.77 -3.02 -20.22
N ASP A 188 10.88 -3.17 -21.54
CA ASP A 188 11.74 -4.17 -22.18
C ASP A 188 13.23 -3.92 -21.94
N ASN A 189 13.61 -2.70 -21.53
CA ASN A 189 14.96 -2.34 -21.12
C ASN A 189 15.23 -2.49 -19.60
N VAL A 190 14.21 -2.87 -18.82
CA VAL A 190 14.31 -3.16 -17.38
C VAL A 190 14.36 -4.67 -17.23
N GLU A 191 15.51 -5.23 -16.90
CA GLU A 191 15.72 -6.68 -16.81
C GLU A 191 15.95 -7.08 -15.35
N PHE A 192 15.09 -7.95 -14.81
CA PHE A 192 15.30 -8.57 -13.51
C PHE A 192 16.15 -9.83 -13.65
N HIS A 193 17.15 -9.93 -12.79
CA HIS A 193 17.99 -11.11 -12.65
C HIS A 193 17.88 -11.67 -11.24
N HIS A 194 18.07 -12.99 -11.14
CA HIS A 194 18.03 -13.67 -9.87
C HIS A 194 18.84 -14.96 -9.85
N SER A 195 19.43 -15.29 -8.70
CA SER A 195 19.95 -16.64 -8.43
C SER A 195 18.86 -17.53 -7.82
N SER A 196 17.99 -16.92 -7.02
CA SER A 196 16.70 -17.42 -6.52
C SER A 196 15.73 -16.25 -6.37
N TRP A 197 14.42 -16.49 -6.20
CA TRP A 197 13.43 -15.42 -6.09
C TRP A 197 13.56 -14.56 -4.81
N GLU A 198 14.49 -14.92 -3.93
CA GLU A 198 14.89 -14.17 -2.73
C GLU A 198 16.14 -13.30 -2.96
N ASP A 199 16.88 -13.51 -4.05
CA ASP A 199 18.11 -12.81 -4.41
C ASP A 199 17.94 -12.13 -5.78
N LEU A 200 17.40 -10.91 -5.75
CA LEU A 200 16.93 -10.15 -6.89
C LEU A 200 17.77 -8.89 -7.10
N TYR A 201 18.11 -8.61 -8.35
CA TYR A 201 18.63 -7.31 -8.77
C TYR A 201 18.07 -6.90 -10.13
N VAL A 202 18.14 -5.61 -10.44
CA VAL A 202 17.64 -5.05 -11.69
C VAL A 202 18.77 -4.44 -12.51
N VAL A 203 18.73 -4.68 -13.81
CA VAL A 203 19.61 -4.08 -14.81
C VAL A 203 18.75 -3.21 -15.72
N VAL A 204 19.12 -1.95 -15.88
CA VAL A 204 18.43 -1.03 -16.79
C VAL A 204 19.43 -0.53 -17.81
N ASP A 205 19.09 -0.65 -19.10
CA ASP A 205 19.96 -0.29 -20.22
C ASP A 205 21.37 -0.95 -20.12
N GLY A 206 21.41 -2.21 -19.68
CA GLY A 206 22.66 -2.97 -19.51
C GLY A 206 23.49 -2.60 -18.27
N LYS A 207 22.99 -1.72 -17.40
CA LYS A 207 23.65 -1.33 -16.16
C LYS A 207 22.87 -1.79 -14.93
N GLU A 208 23.53 -2.54 -14.06
CA GLU A 208 22.99 -2.91 -12.75
C GLU A 208 22.72 -1.67 -11.89
N LEU A 209 21.50 -1.57 -11.35
CA LEU A 209 21.11 -0.53 -10.42
C LEU A 209 21.32 -0.98 -8.97
N LYS A 210 22.55 -0.75 -8.46
CA LYS A 210 22.97 -1.17 -7.11
C LYS A 210 22.27 -0.45 -5.96
N ASP A 211 21.57 0.63 -6.28
CA ASP A 211 20.79 1.48 -5.39
C ASP A 211 19.32 1.04 -5.29
N TRP A 212 19.01 -0.19 -5.72
CA TRP A 212 17.69 -0.80 -5.60
C TRP A 212 17.70 -2.12 -4.84
N ARG A 213 16.59 -2.37 -4.13
CA ARG A 213 16.31 -3.64 -3.44
C ARG A 213 14.89 -4.08 -3.75
N PHE A 214 14.70 -5.37 -3.87
CA PHE A 214 13.42 -5.98 -4.20
C PHE A 214 13.12 -7.15 -3.28
N TRP A 215 11.84 -7.33 -2.99
CA TRP A 215 11.33 -8.49 -2.27
C TRP A 215 10.10 -9.01 -3.01
N LEU A 216 10.05 -10.32 -3.19
CA LEU A 216 8.91 -11.01 -3.77
C LEU A 216 8.39 -12.01 -2.75
N LEU A 217 7.10 -11.92 -2.43
CA LEU A 217 6.46 -12.65 -1.35
C LEU A 217 5.23 -13.36 -1.93
N GLU A 218 5.11 -14.65 -1.68
CA GLU A 218 3.88 -15.38 -1.95
C GLU A 218 3.00 -15.33 -0.71
N VAL A 219 1.72 -15.02 -0.89
CA VAL A 219 0.71 -15.05 0.17
C VAL A 219 -0.45 -15.96 -0.24
N GLU A 220 -1.34 -16.25 0.70
CA GLU A 220 -2.46 -17.17 0.48
C GLU A 220 -3.34 -16.79 -0.73
N LYS A 221 -4.12 -17.75 -1.23
CA LYS A 221 -5.04 -17.57 -2.37
C LYS A 221 -4.31 -17.20 -3.68
N ASP A 222 -3.10 -17.72 -3.86
CA ASP A 222 -2.30 -17.55 -5.06
C ASP A 222 -1.95 -16.09 -5.39
N HIS A 223 -1.67 -15.26 -4.37
CA HIS A 223 -1.24 -13.88 -4.60
C HIS A 223 0.27 -13.73 -4.44
N LEU A 224 0.85 -12.89 -5.29
CA LEU A 224 2.21 -12.41 -5.20
C LEU A 224 2.21 -10.96 -4.76
N ILE A 225 3.14 -10.60 -3.89
CA ILE A 225 3.40 -9.22 -3.49
C ILE A 225 4.86 -8.91 -3.77
N SER A 226 5.09 -7.90 -4.60
CA SER A 226 6.43 -7.36 -4.84
C SER A 226 6.59 -6.00 -4.19
N ILE A 227 7.74 -5.78 -3.56
CA ILE A 227 8.12 -4.49 -2.97
C ILE A 227 9.43 -4.07 -3.61
N ALA A 228 9.45 -2.86 -4.16
CA ALA A 228 10.65 -2.20 -4.65
C ALA A 228 11.03 -1.05 -3.73
N ARG A 229 12.32 -0.95 -3.42
CA ARG A 229 12.92 0.18 -2.70
C ARG A 229 14.09 0.74 -3.50
N GLY A 230 14.14 2.05 -3.68
CA GLY A 230 15.15 2.68 -4.53
C GLY A 230 15.54 4.10 -4.14
N ASN A 231 16.52 4.66 -4.86
CA ASN A 231 16.98 6.03 -4.63
C ASN A 231 15.93 7.07 -5.04
N PRO A 232 15.61 8.07 -4.19
CA PRO A 232 14.79 9.24 -4.54
C PRO A 232 15.21 9.96 -5.81
N ALA A 233 16.51 9.96 -6.10
CA ALA A 233 17.07 10.53 -7.32
C ALA A 233 16.71 9.79 -8.61
N ALA A 234 16.00 8.67 -8.55
CA ALA A 234 15.47 7.96 -9.71
C ALA A 234 14.01 8.33 -10.04
N ALA A 235 13.30 9.03 -9.15
CA ALA A 235 11.89 9.41 -9.35
C ALA A 235 11.68 10.26 -10.62
N THR A 236 10.50 10.13 -11.23
CA THR A 236 10.06 11.02 -12.32
C THR A 236 10.11 12.48 -11.90
N THR A 237 10.21 13.40 -12.87
CA THR A 237 10.34 14.83 -12.57
C THR A 237 9.17 15.39 -11.75
N SER A 238 7.94 14.97 -12.05
CA SER A 238 6.74 15.34 -11.32
C SER A 238 6.75 14.81 -9.88
N TYR A 239 7.17 13.56 -9.69
CA TYR A 239 7.22 12.92 -8.38
C TYR A 239 8.37 13.48 -7.53
N ARG A 240 9.54 13.69 -8.11
CA ARG A 240 10.70 14.27 -7.42
C ARG A 240 10.39 15.64 -6.81
N LYS A 241 9.56 16.45 -7.47
CA LYS A 241 9.12 17.77 -6.95
C LYS A 241 8.28 17.67 -5.67
N THR A 242 7.73 16.50 -5.35
CA THR A 242 6.96 16.27 -4.13
C THR A 242 7.83 15.78 -2.97
N LEU A 243 9.09 15.42 -3.25
CA LEU A 243 10.05 14.96 -2.24
C LEU A 243 10.84 16.17 -1.73
N LYS A 244 11.08 16.25 -0.42
CA LYS A 244 11.77 17.41 0.17
C LYS A 244 13.27 17.31 0.05
N GLN A 245 13.81 16.09 0.07
CA GLN A 245 15.25 15.85 0.02
C GLN A 245 15.56 14.73 -0.97
N THR A 246 16.26 15.00 -2.06
CA THR A 246 16.62 13.94 -3.03
C THR A 246 18.09 13.57 -3.01
N ASP A 247 18.89 14.33 -2.26
CA ASP A 247 20.31 14.10 -2.06
C ASP A 247 20.56 13.80 -0.59
N PHE A 248 21.15 12.64 -0.32
CA PHE A 248 21.42 12.14 1.02
C PHE A 248 22.91 11.82 1.12
N GLY A 249 23.50 12.07 2.28
CA GLY A 249 24.87 11.64 2.53
C GLY A 249 25.00 10.13 2.34
N GLU A 250 26.10 9.68 1.72
CA GLU A 250 26.32 8.29 1.32
C GLU A 250 26.05 7.28 2.46
N LYS A 251 26.46 7.63 3.68
CA LYS A 251 26.24 6.81 4.88
C LYS A 251 24.75 6.71 5.27
N GLU A 252 24.02 7.81 5.24
CA GLU A 252 22.61 7.86 5.62
C GLU A 252 21.76 7.06 4.62
N TYR A 253 21.99 7.31 3.33
CA TYR A 253 21.30 6.58 2.26
C TYR A 253 21.62 5.09 2.29
N SER A 254 22.88 4.72 2.48
CA SER A 254 23.29 3.30 2.57
C SER A 254 22.61 2.58 3.74
N LEU A 255 22.45 3.24 4.89
CA LEU A 255 21.70 2.68 6.03
C LEU A 255 20.22 2.48 5.69
N ALA A 256 19.58 3.46 5.05
CA ALA A 256 18.17 3.38 4.66
C ALA A 256 17.93 2.31 3.59
N LEU A 257 18.79 2.24 2.56
CA LEU A 257 18.68 1.27 1.48
C LEU A 257 18.82 -0.17 2.00
N ASN A 258 19.84 -0.42 2.83
CA ASN A 258 20.17 -1.74 3.34
C ASN A 258 19.40 -2.15 4.60
N HIS A 259 18.47 -1.31 5.08
CA HIS A 259 17.57 -1.70 6.16
C HIS A 259 16.80 -2.98 5.75
N PRO A 260 16.69 -4.02 6.58
CA PRO A 260 15.91 -5.21 6.22
C PRO A 260 14.46 -4.87 5.86
N ASN A 261 13.84 -5.68 5.01
CA ASN A 261 12.39 -5.56 4.81
C ASN A 261 11.68 -5.94 6.11
N VAL A 262 10.58 -5.25 6.40
CA VAL A 262 9.73 -5.58 7.55
C VAL A 262 8.68 -6.61 7.13
N PRO A 263 8.19 -7.46 8.05
CA PRO A 263 7.13 -8.41 7.74
C PRO A 263 5.86 -7.73 7.21
N LEU A 264 5.11 -8.45 6.37
CA LEU A 264 3.76 -8.05 5.98
C LEU A 264 2.84 -8.09 7.21
N MET A 265 2.24 -6.96 7.53
CA MET A 265 1.26 -6.85 8.61
C MET A 265 -0.15 -6.96 8.02
N PHE A 266 -0.81 -8.08 8.27
CA PHE A 266 -2.22 -8.24 7.91
C PHE A 266 -3.08 -7.37 8.83
N ARG A 267 -4.05 -6.67 8.24
CA ARG A 267 -4.98 -5.75 8.91
C ARG A 267 -6.41 -6.14 8.58
N HIS A 268 -7.29 -5.95 9.54
CA HIS A 268 -8.73 -5.91 9.30
C HIS A 268 -9.15 -4.51 8.87
N VAL A 269 -10.35 -4.38 8.29
CA VAL A 269 -10.87 -3.09 7.83
C VAL A 269 -11.05 -2.12 9.01
N GLU A 270 -11.45 -2.66 10.15
CA GLU A 270 -11.68 -1.95 11.40
C GLU A 270 -10.38 -1.34 11.95
N ASP A 271 -9.21 -1.97 11.70
CA ASP A 271 -7.90 -1.44 12.09
C ASP A 271 -7.52 -0.15 11.34
N LEU A 272 -8.21 0.16 10.24
CA LEU A 272 -7.96 1.33 9.40
C LEU A 272 -8.80 2.54 9.80
N LEU A 273 -9.75 2.38 10.72
CA LEU A 273 -10.66 3.45 11.12
C LEU A 273 -9.99 4.35 12.17
N PRO A 274 -10.25 5.67 12.15
CA PRO A 274 -9.59 6.62 13.05
C PRO A 274 -10.00 6.48 14.53
N PHE A 275 -11.08 5.76 14.82
CA PHE A 275 -11.55 5.48 16.17
C PHE A 275 -11.83 3.98 16.30
N PRO A 276 -11.60 3.38 17.50
CA PRO A 276 -11.98 2.00 17.73
C PRO A 276 -13.50 1.87 17.60
N THR A 277 -13.95 1.30 16.47
CA THR A 277 -15.36 0.99 16.29
C THR A 277 -15.66 -0.27 17.07
N VAL A 278 -16.53 -0.18 18.08
CA VAL A 278 -17.15 -1.36 18.68
C VAL A 278 -17.89 -2.08 17.56
N SER A 279 -17.50 -3.32 17.25
CA SER A 279 -18.17 -4.12 16.24
C SER A 279 -19.68 -4.13 16.51
N PRO A 280 -20.54 -3.79 15.53
CA PRO A 280 -21.98 -3.93 15.68
C PRO A 280 -22.30 -5.43 15.62
N GLY A 281 -22.14 -6.13 16.74
CA GLY A 281 -22.26 -7.58 16.79
C GLY A 281 -22.18 -8.24 18.16
N ILE A 282 -22.14 -7.49 19.25
CA ILE A 282 -22.35 -8.03 20.61
C ILE A 282 -23.44 -7.20 21.28
N ASN A 283 -24.64 -7.77 21.39
CA ASN A 283 -25.67 -7.26 22.31
C ASN A 283 -25.08 -7.28 23.72
N MET A 284 -24.65 -6.11 24.21
CA MET A 284 -24.63 -5.89 25.65
C MET A 284 -26.01 -5.39 26.03
N ASP A 285 -26.77 -6.23 26.71
CA ASP A 285 -27.93 -5.83 27.50
C ASP A 285 -27.49 -4.76 28.49
N VAL A 286 -27.74 -3.48 28.16
CA VAL A 286 -27.68 -2.40 29.13
C VAL A 286 -29.09 -2.26 29.71
N SER A 287 -29.40 -3.11 30.69
CA SER A 287 -30.59 -3.00 31.51
C SER A 287 -30.29 -3.32 32.97
N THR A 288 -29.45 -2.50 33.61
CA THR A 288 -29.28 -2.31 35.08
C THR A 288 -28.05 -1.41 35.26
N GLU A 289 -28.01 -0.29 35.97
CA GLU A 289 -28.81 0.30 37.03
C GLU A 289 -28.79 1.83 36.88
N LEU A 290 -29.98 2.46 36.86
CA LEU A 290 -30.15 3.84 37.31
C LEU A 290 -30.59 3.75 38.78
N LYS A 291 -29.68 4.04 39.71
CA LYS A 291 -30.04 4.41 41.08
C LYS A 291 -29.51 5.81 41.36
N THR A 292 -30.50 6.71 41.34
CA THR A 292 -30.57 8.03 41.97
C THR A 292 -29.82 8.15 43.29
N THR A 293 -29.05 9.22 43.45
CA THR A 293 -28.92 9.94 44.73
C THR A 293 -28.71 11.42 44.40
N GLU A 294 -29.82 12.16 44.44
CA GLU A 294 -29.83 13.62 44.59
C GLU A 294 -29.65 13.99 46.06
N ASP A 295 -29.08 15.17 46.25
CA ASP A 295 -29.20 16.07 47.40
C ASP A 295 -28.38 15.82 48.66
N GLU A 296 -27.18 16.41 48.70
CA GLU A 296 -26.69 17.13 49.90
C GLU A 296 -25.95 18.42 49.50
N LYS A 297 -26.68 19.55 49.48
CA LYS A 297 -26.13 20.88 49.77
C LYS A 297 -27.12 21.63 50.66
N LEU A 298 -26.82 21.68 51.97
CA LEU A 298 -27.30 22.73 52.86
C LEU A 298 -26.25 22.95 53.95
N VAL A 299 -25.49 24.02 53.78
CA VAL A 299 -24.67 24.63 54.84
C VAL A 299 -25.44 25.86 55.29
N GLU A 300 -25.88 25.89 56.55
CA GLU A 300 -25.64 27.04 57.42
C GLU A 300 -25.94 26.76 58.90
N ARG A 301 -25.14 27.43 59.73
CA ARG A 301 -24.92 27.23 61.16
C ARG A 301 -25.95 28.00 62.00
N GLN A 302 -26.30 27.46 63.18
CA GLN A 302 -26.08 28.05 64.53
C GLN A 302 -27.11 27.53 65.57
N LEU A 303 -26.57 27.11 66.72
CA LEU A 303 -27.21 26.72 68.00
C LEU A 303 -27.69 27.97 68.80
N PRO A 304 -28.20 27.85 70.05
CA PRO A 304 -29.36 27.09 70.54
C PRO A 304 -30.30 27.94 71.45
N LYS A 305 -31.54 27.50 71.65
CA LYS A 305 -32.24 27.41 72.94
C LYS A 305 -33.55 26.64 72.76
#